data_AF-A0A958SZP3-F1
#
_entry.id   AF-A0A958SZP3-F1
#
_cell.length_a   1.000
_cell.length_b   1.000
_cell.length_c   1.000
_cell.angle_alpha   90.00
_cell.angle_beta   90.00
_cell.angle_gamma   90.00
#
_symmetry.space_group_name_H-M   'P 1'
#
loop_
_entity.id
_entity.type
_entity.pdbx_description
1 polymer ?
#
loop_
_entity_poly.entity_id
_entity_poly.type
_entity_poly.pdbx_seq_one_letter_code
_entity_poly.pdbx_strand_id
1 'polypeptide(L)'
;LNTVQVQNFDKTITYIPTYALLSDSFKNWRGMSSSGGRRIKRAILIKATSIQYLSDEEIESLKKIQLITEYLKGRQEEIESYNIERNIDKSLLINGRNMTNFGV
;
A
#
# COMPACT_ATOMS: atom_id res chain seq x y z
N LEU A 1 11.89 -43.89 3.88
CA LEU A 1 11.30 -42.68 4.51
C LEU A 1 10.78 -41.81 3.39
N ASN A 2 9.48 -41.58 3.31
CA ASN A 2 8.87 -40.85 2.20
C ASN A 2 8.62 -39.40 2.64
N THR A 3 9.08 -38.44 1.84
CA THR A 3 8.88 -37.01 2.05
C THR A 3 8.09 -36.43 0.89
N VAL A 4 7.14 -35.55 1.19
CA VAL A 4 6.37 -34.81 0.21
C VAL A 4 6.97 -33.41 0.09
N GLN A 5 7.15 -32.95 -1.15
CA GLN A 5 7.58 -31.59 -1.42
C GLN A 5 6.35 -30.67 -1.48
N VAL A 6 6.39 -29.58 -0.71
CA VAL A 6 5.33 -28.55 -0.70
C VAL A 6 5.94 -27.21 -1.08
N GLN A 7 5.36 -26.55 -2.07
CA GLN A 7 5.68 -25.16 -2.41
C GLN A 7 4.77 -24.22 -1.62
N ASN A 8 5.37 -23.36 -0.80
CA ASN A 8 4.67 -22.33 -0.05
C ASN A 8 4.29 -21.14 -0.95
N PHE A 9 3.36 -20.32 -0.48
CA PHE A 9 2.91 -19.11 -1.21
C PHE A 9 4.03 -18.10 -1.47
N ASP A 10 5.04 -18.04 -0.62
CA ASP A 10 6.25 -17.24 -0.78
C ASP A 10 7.28 -17.88 -1.73
N LYS A 11 6.90 -18.96 -2.43
CA LYS A 11 7.71 -19.78 -3.34
C LYS A 11 8.83 -20.58 -2.67
N THR A 12 8.92 -20.60 -1.34
CA THR A 12 9.86 -21.49 -0.64
C THR A 12 9.41 -22.94 -0.76
N ILE A 13 10.37 -23.87 -0.86
CA ILE A 13 10.10 -25.32 -0.93
C ILE A 13 10.39 -25.93 0.43
N THR A 14 9.41 -26.63 1.02
CA THR A 14 9.56 -27.33 2.30
C THR A 14 9.31 -28.82 2.12
N TYR A 15 10.09 -29.65 2.81
CA TYR A 15 9.95 -31.11 2.80
C TYR A 15 9.22 -31.56 4.05
N ILE A 16 8.08 -32.24 3.88
CA ILE A 16 7.23 -32.70 4.98
C ILE A 16 7.21 -34.24 4.96
N PRO A 17 7.51 -34.93 6.07
CA PRO A 17 7.36 -36.38 6.16
C PRO A 17 5.89 -36.80 5.95
N THR A 18 5.65 -37.92 5.27
CA THR A 18 4.29 -38.38 4.97
C THR A 18 3.43 -38.65 6.21
N TYR A 19 4.03 -39.06 7.34
CA TYR A 19 3.28 -39.32 8.56
C TYR A 19 2.60 -38.05 9.11
N ALA A 20 3.25 -36.90 8.97
CA ALA A 20 2.75 -35.62 9.50
C ALA A 20 1.51 -35.11 8.75
N LEU A 21 1.26 -35.59 7.53
CA LEU A 21 0.06 -35.26 6.75
C LEU A 21 -1.15 -36.12 7.12
N LEU A 22 -0.92 -37.30 7.70
CA LEU A 22 -1.97 -38.22 8.13
C LEU A 22 -2.37 -37.96 9.59
N SER A 23 -1.44 -37.52 10.43
CA SER A 23 -1.69 -37.21 11.84
C SER A 23 -2.32 -35.83 12.05
N ASP A 24 -1.88 -34.83 11.27
CA ASP A 24 -2.21 -33.42 11.53
C ASP A 24 -2.82 -32.74 10.31
N SER A 25 -3.89 -31.95 10.51
CA SER A 25 -4.46 -31.15 9.43
C SER A 25 -3.53 -29.99 9.08
N PHE A 26 -2.93 -30.00 7.89
CA PHE A 26 -2.04 -28.94 7.43
C PHE A 26 -2.81 -27.88 6.61
N LYS A 27 -2.54 -26.61 6.91
CA LYS A 27 -3.17 -25.44 6.28
C LYS A 27 -2.11 -24.40 5.97
N ASN A 28 -1.74 -24.27 4.68
CA ASN A 28 -0.65 -23.40 4.23
C ASN A 28 -1.09 -21.93 4.11
N TRP A 29 -1.31 -21.26 5.25
CA TRP A 29 -1.71 -19.84 5.29
C TRP A 29 -0.75 -18.98 6.10
N ARG A 30 0.25 -19.61 6.76
CA ARG A 30 1.19 -18.93 7.65
C ARG A 30 1.92 -17.78 6.96
N GLY A 31 2.33 -17.97 5.70
CA GLY A 31 2.92 -16.91 4.87
C GLY A 31 1.95 -15.76 4.58
N MET A 32 0.66 -16.05 4.42
CA MET A 32 -0.36 -15.01 4.20
C MET A 32 -0.64 -14.21 5.49
N SER A 33 -0.72 -14.88 6.63
CA SER A 33 -0.97 -14.24 7.93
C SER A 33 0.22 -13.41 8.44
N SER A 34 1.45 -13.86 8.19
CA SER A 34 2.67 -13.17 8.64
C SER A 34 3.04 -11.96 7.79
N SER A 35 2.62 -11.93 6.52
CA SER A 35 2.94 -10.81 5.61
C SER A 35 2.27 -9.48 5.99
N GLY A 36 1.24 -9.50 6.84
CA GLY A 36 0.42 -8.32 7.19
C GLY A 36 -0.34 -7.69 6.01
N GLY A 37 -0.06 -8.13 4.78
CA GLY A 37 -0.62 -7.60 3.55
C GLY A 37 -1.91 -8.31 3.15
N ARG A 38 -2.95 -7.54 2.84
CA ARG A 38 -4.15 -8.05 2.18
C ARG A 38 -3.92 -8.09 0.67
N ARG A 39 -3.83 -9.28 0.07
CA ARG A 39 -3.79 -9.39 -1.39
C ARG A 39 -5.14 -8.96 -1.99
N ILE A 40 -5.17 -7.80 -2.64
CA ILE A 40 -6.30 -7.39 -3.47
C ILE A 40 -6.17 -8.09 -4.82
N LYS A 41 -6.96 -9.15 -5.07
CA LYS A 41 -7.00 -9.85 -6.37
C LYS A 41 -7.85 -9.11 -7.42
N ARG A 42 -8.22 -7.85 -7.17
CA ARG A 42 -9.05 -7.05 -8.06
C ARG A 42 -8.15 -6.20 -8.97
N ALA A 43 -8.34 -6.32 -10.27
CA ALA A 43 -7.73 -5.39 -11.21
C ALA A 43 -8.38 -4.01 -11.02
N ILE A 44 -7.57 -2.99 -10.72
CA ILE A 44 -8.00 -1.60 -10.65
C ILE A 44 -7.54 -0.95 -11.94
N LEU A 45 -8.50 -0.55 -12.78
CA LEU A 45 -8.21 0.17 -14.02
C LEU A 45 -8.01 1.64 -13.67
N ILE A 46 -6.77 2.11 -13.76
CA ILE A 46 -6.41 3.50 -13.50
C ILE A 46 -6.15 4.17 -14.84
N LYS A 47 -6.90 5.22 -15.14
CA LYS A 47 -6.59 6.08 -16.29
C LYS A 47 -5.56 7.11 -15.83
N ALA A 48 -4.35 7.08 -16.38
CA ALA A 48 -3.30 8.03 -15.97
C ALA A 48 -3.74 9.50 -16.08
N THR A 49 -4.58 9.83 -17.07
CA THR A 49 -5.12 11.19 -17.26
C THR A 49 -6.15 11.60 -16.21
N SER A 50 -6.62 10.70 -15.35
CA SER A 50 -7.51 11.07 -14.23
C SER A 50 -6.74 11.47 -12.98
N ILE A 51 -5.41 11.35 -12.99
CA ILE A 51 -4.57 11.77 -11.88
C ILE A 51 -4.35 13.28 -12.02
N GLN A 52 -4.76 14.03 -11.00
CA GLN A 52 -4.64 15.48 -10.96
C GLN A 52 -4.11 15.95 -9.61
N TYR A 53 -3.45 17.11 -9.62
CA TYR A 53 -3.11 17.81 -8.38
C TYR A 53 -4.39 18.31 -7.72
N LEU A 54 -4.44 18.18 -6.40
CA LEU A 54 -5.56 18.70 -5.63
C LEU A 54 -5.37 20.17 -5.34
N SER A 55 -6.45 20.94 -5.39
CA SER A 55 -6.49 22.30 -4.86
C SER A 55 -6.61 22.28 -3.34
N ASP A 56 -6.27 23.41 -2.70
CA ASP A 56 -6.40 23.55 -1.24
C ASP A 56 -7.86 23.40 -0.78
N GLU A 57 -8.82 23.85 -1.60
CA GLU A 57 -10.25 23.69 -1.34
C GLU A 57 -10.68 22.22 -1.37
N GLU A 58 -10.17 21.44 -2.33
CA GLU A 58 -10.45 20.00 -2.42
C GLU A 58 -9.86 19.27 -1.21
N ILE A 59 -8.65 19.62 -0.78
CA ILE A 59 -8.00 19.05 0.40
C ILE A 59 -8.83 19.33 1.67
N GLU A 60 -9.29 20.56 1.86
CA GLU A 60 -10.17 20.91 2.99
C GLU A 60 -11.50 20.15 2.95
N SER A 61 -12.06 19.92 1.75
CA SER A 61 -13.25 19.09 1.60
C SER A 61 -13.00 17.63 2.02
N LEU A 62 -11.83 17.07 1.68
CA LEU A 62 -11.43 15.71 2.00
C LEU A 62 -11.11 15.53 3.48
N LYS A 63 -10.60 16.56 4.16
CA LYS A 63 -10.38 16.56 5.63
C LYS A 63 -11.67 16.35 6.43
N LYS A 64 -12.86 16.58 5.85
CA LYS A 64 -14.15 16.23 6.48
C LYS A 64 -14.35 14.73 6.64
N ILE A 65 -13.61 13.90 5.89
CA ILE A 65 -13.66 12.45 5.99
C ILE A 65 -12.78 12.00 7.17
N GLN A 66 -13.41 11.65 8.28
CA GLN A 66 -12.76 11.36 9.57
C GLN A 66 -11.62 10.33 9.49
N LEU A 67 -11.71 9.33 8.60
CA LEU A 67 -10.72 8.26 8.49
C LEU A 67 -9.38 8.71 7.89
N ILE A 68 -9.38 9.76 7.06
CA ILE A 68 -8.19 10.22 6.34
C ILE A 68 -7.69 11.57 6.84
N THR A 69 -8.41 12.24 7.74
CA THR A 69 -8.08 13.58 8.24
C THR A 69 -6.67 13.66 8.84
N GLU A 70 -6.29 12.70 9.68
CA GLU A 70 -4.98 12.68 10.33
C GLU A 70 -3.84 12.47 9.32
N TYR A 71 -4.05 11.53 8.39
CA TYR A 71 -3.12 11.27 7.30
C TYR A 71 -2.93 12.51 6.41
N LEU A 72 -4.02 13.16 6.01
CA LEU A 72 -3.99 14.36 5.17
C LEU A 72 -3.25 15.52 5.85
N LYS A 73 -3.44 15.71 7.16
CA LYS A 73 -2.71 16.74 7.92
C LYS A 73 -1.21 16.47 7.93
N GLY A 74 -0.79 15.28 8.36
CA GLY A 74 0.64 14.93 8.40
C GLY A 74 1.28 15.01 7.02
N ARG A 75 0.57 14.53 5.99
CA ARG A 75 1.10 14.55 4.62
C ARG A 75 1.24 15.96 4.06
N GLN A 76 0.32 16.86 4.39
CA GLN A 76 0.39 18.26 4.00
C GLN A 76 1.60 18.95 4.63
N GLU A 77 1.81 18.76 5.94
CA GLU A 77 2.95 19.33 6.67
C GLU A 77 4.31 18.86 6.11
N GLU A 78 4.43 17.57 5.77
CA GLU A 78 5.62 17.00 5.13
C GLU A 78 5.90 17.64 3.77
N ILE A 79 4.86 17.83 2.96
CA ILE A 79 4.99 18.42 1.61
C ILE A 79 5.36 19.89 1.70
N GLU A 80 4.74 20.64 2.60
CA GLU A 80 5.06 22.05 2.85
C GLU A 80 6.51 22.21 3.33
N SER A 81 6.92 21.43 4.33
CA SER A 81 8.29 21.43 4.84
C SER A 81 9.31 21.13 3.74
N TYR A 82 9.06 20.09 2.92
CA TYR A 82 9.94 19.72 1.81
C TYR A 82 10.11 20.85 0.78
N ASN A 83 9.03 21.55 0.47
CA ASN A 83 9.02 22.61 -0.53
C ASN A 83 9.70 23.88 0.00
N ILE A 84 9.50 24.21 1.28
CA ILE A 84 10.13 25.35 1.96
C ILE A 84 11.65 25.13 2.08
N GLU A 85 12.07 23.94 2.53
CA GLU A 85 13.50 23.60 2.65
C GLU A 85 14.28 23.75 1.33
N ARG A 86 13.61 23.49 0.21
CA ARG A 86 14.22 23.57 -1.14
C ARG A 86 13.94 24.88 -1.86
N ASN A 87 13.26 25.82 -1.20
CA ASN A 87 12.92 27.14 -1.73
C ASN A 87 12.27 27.06 -3.13
N ILE A 88 11.31 26.14 -3.28
CA ILE A 88 10.68 25.82 -4.56
C ILE A 88 9.66 26.89 -4.92
N ASP A 89 9.77 27.44 -6.13
CA ASP A 89 8.75 28.31 -6.69
C ASP A 89 7.54 27.49 -7.19
N LYS A 90 6.41 27.63 -6.47
CA LYS A 90 5.12 26.99 -6.77
C LYS A 90 4.29 27.73 -7.83
N SER A 91 4.84 28.74 -8.52
CA SER A 91 4.18 29.37 -9.68
C SER A 91 3.68 28.35 -10.70
N LEU A 92 4.43 27.25 -10.91
CA LEU A 92 3.99 26.06 -11.61
C LEU A 92 3.93 24.86 -10.67
N LEU A 93 2.79 24.19 -10.62
CA LEU A 93 2.55 23.02 -9.75
C LEU A 93 3.52 21.85 -10.01
N ILE A 94 4.16 21.80 -11.17
CA ILE A 94 5.14 20.75 -11.50
C ILE A 94 6.47 20.91 -10.76
N ASN A 95 6.79 22.10 -10.29
CA ASN A 95 8.10 22.41 -9.69
C ASN A 95 8.24 21.84 -8.28
N GLY A 96 7.11 21.66 -7.58
CA GLY A 96 7.08 21.24 -6.18
C GLY A 96 6.40 19.90 -5.96
N ARG A 97 6.52 19.39 -4.73
CA ARG A 97 5.67 18.29 -4.28
C ARG A 97 4.28 18.83 -4.00
N ASN A 98 3.27 18.15 -4.52
CA ASN A 98 1.86 18.47 -4.34
C ASN A 98 1.07 17.17 -4.11
N MET A 99 -0.05 17.27 -3.42
CA MET A 99 -0.97 16.15 -3.26
C MET A 99 -1.74 15.90 -4.55
N THR A 100 -2.10 14.65 -4.79
CA THR A 100 -2.91 14.23 -5.94
C THR A 100 -4.09 13.43 -5.45
N ASN A 101 -5.16 13.38 -6.24
CA ASN A 101 -6.35 12.60 -5.94
C ASN A 101 -6.11 11.08 -5.78
N PHE A 102 -4.95 10.57 -6.21
CA PHE A 102 -4.56 9.17 -6.02
C PHE A 102 -3.71 8.93 -4.76
N GLY A 103 -3.04 9.98 -4.26
CA GLY A 103 -2.16 9.91 -3.08
C GLY A 103 -2.84 10.26 -1.76
N VAL A 104 -4.14 10.59 -1.79
CA VAL A 104 -5.01 10.81 -0.63
C VAL A 104 -5.54 9.49 -0.08
#